data_AF-A0A7C2DCV5-F1
#
_entry.id   AF-A0A7C2DCV5-F1
#
_cell.length_a   1.000
_cell.length_b   1.000
_cell.length_c   1.000
_cell.angle_alpha   90.00
_cell.angle_beta   90.00
_cell.angle_gamma   90.00
#
_symmetry.space_group_name_H-M   'P 1'
#
loop_
_entity.id
_entity.type
_entity.pdbx_description
1 polymer ?
#
loop_
_entity_poly.entity_id
_entity_poly.type
_entity_poly.pdbx_seq_one_letter_code
_entity_poly.pdbx_strand_id
1 'polypeptide(L)'
;MARLEGYRFGRVVVDGQEHVRDLIVLPGRVVANWWRKDGHALVPEDLAEVLEELPERLVIGTGAAGRMRPDPAVLRLLRERGVEVEVLPTEQAVRRYGELDPARTAAALHLTC
;
A
#
# COMPACT_ATOMS: atom_id res chain seq x y z
N MET A 1 1.97 -13.65 -8.71
CA MET A 1 2.08 -12.49 -7.80
C MET A 1 0.78 -11.73 -7.86
N ALA A 2 0.40 -11.09 -6.76
CA ALA A 2 -0.93 -10.54 -6.61
C ALA A 2 -1.24 -9.44 -7.63
N ARG A 3 -2.41 -9.53 -8.25
CA ARG A 3 -2.93 -8.57 -9.22
C ARG A 3 -4.06 -7.75 -8.60
N LEU A 4 -3.99 -6.43 -8.75
CA LEU A 4 -5.10 -5.54 -8.41
C LEU A 4 -6.00 -5.38 -9.64
N GLU A 5 -7.27 -5.75 -9.51
CA GLU A 5 -8.21 -5.80 -10.64
C GLU A 5 -9.20 -4.64 -10.65
N GLY A 6 -9.41 -3.99 -9.50
CA GLY A 6 -10.28 -2.82 -9.41
C GLY A 6 -10.40 -2.27 -8.01
N TYR A 7 -10.72 -0.97 -7.93
CA TYR A 7 -10.91 -0.24 -6.68
C TYR A 7 -12.20 0.58 -6.74
N ARG A 8 -12.90 0.65 -5.59
CA ARG A 8 -13.93 1.64 -5.29
C ARG A 8 -13.85 1.98 -3.81
N PHE A 9 -14.55 3.03 -3.37
CA PHE A 9 -14.53 3.43 -1.96
C PHE A 9 -14.85 2.25 -1.02
N GLY A 10 -13.92 1.97 -0.11
CA GLY A 10 -13.97 0.89 0.87
C GLY A 10 -13.76 -0.52 0.30
N ARG A 11 -13.30 -0.67 -0.95
CA ARG A 11 -13.13 -1.99 -1.57
C ARG A 11 -12.07 -2.07 -2.66
N VAL A 12 -11.31 -3.17 -2.67
CA VAL A 12 -10.41 -3.54 -3.76
C VAL A 12 -10.56 -5.03 -4.09
N VAL A 13 -10.26 -5.41 -5.33
CA VAL A 13 -10.18 -6.81 -5.76
C VAL A 13 -8.72 -7.19 -5.99
N VAL A 14 -8.27 -8.26 -5.31
CA VAL A 14 -6.93 -8.83 -5.42
C VAL A 14 -7.04 -10.30 -5.83
N ASP A 15 -6.50 -10.68 -6.98
CA ASP A 15 -6.58 -12.05 -7.52
C ASP A 15 -8.01 -12.63 -7.51
N GLY A 16 -8.98 -11.85 -7.98
CA GLY A 16 -10.42 -12.18 -7.95
C GLY A 16 -11.07 -12.20 -6.56
N GLN A 17 -10.31 -11.99 -5.47
CA GLN A 17 -10.83 -11.94 -4.10
C GLN A 17 -11.10 -10.50 -3.67
N GLU A 18 -12.23 -10.31 -2.99
CA GLU A 18 -12.66 -9.01 -2.56
C GLU A 18 -12.17 -8.69 -1.14
N HIS A 19 -11.60 -7.49 -0.98
CA HIS A 19 -11.19 -6.94 0.31
C HIS A 19 -11.93 -5.65 0.60
N VAL A 20 -12.49 -5.54 1.80
CA VAL A 20 -13.28 -4.39 2.27
C VAL A 20 -12.60 -3.59 3.38
N ARG A 21 -11.34 -3.91 3.65
CA ARG A 21 -10.49 -3.21 4.61
C ARG A 21 -9.14 -2.95 3.98
N ASP A 22 -8.44 -1.99 4.55
CA ASP A 22 -7.06 -1.66 4.20
C ASP A 22 -6.18 -2.91 4.21
N LEU A 23 -5.18 -2.90 3.34
CA LEU A 23 -4.36 -4.06 3.05
C LEU A 23 -2.99 -3.64 2.53
N ILE A 24 -2.03 -4.54 2.68
CA ILE A 24 -0.73 -4.47 2.03
C ILE A 24 -0.61 -5.65 1.06
N VAL A 25 -0.23 -5.38 -0.17
CA VAL A 25 0.10 -6.38 -1.18
C VAL A 25 1.62 -6.45 -1.31
N LEU A 26 2.18 -7.62 -1.01
CA LEU A 26 3.59 -7.95 -1.17
C LEU A 26 3.76 -8.94 -2.33
N PRO A 27 4.96 -9.07 -2.92
CA PRO A 27 5.20 -10.06 -3.98
C PRO A 27 4.82 -11.50 -3.57
N GLY A 28 5.03 -11.85 -2.29
CA GLY A 28 4.79 -13.20 -1.77
C GLY A 28 3.44 -13.43 -1.09
N ARG A 29 2.75 -12.40 -0.60
CA ARG A 29 1.49 -12.53 0.15
C ARG A 29 0.68 -11.24 0.20
N VAL A 30 -0.58 -11.36 0.60
CA VAL A 30 -1.46 -10.22 0.92
C VAL A 30 -1.66 -10.15 2.44
N VAL A 31 -1.36 -9.00 3.02
CA VAL A 31 -1.70 -8.66 4.41
C VAL A 31 -3.09 -8.03 4.42
N ALA A 32 -4.11 -8.85 4.63
CA ALA A 32 -5.49 -8.38 4.72
C ALA A 32 -5.81 -7.80 6.10
N ASN A 33 -6.80 -6.90 6.17
CA ASN A 33 -7.23 -6.24 7.42
C ASN A 33 -6.09 -5.47 8.13
N TRP A 34 -5.21 -4.87 7.33
CA TRP A 34 -4.10 -4.10 7.84
C TRP A 34 -4.61 -2.91 8.66
N TRP A 35 -4.21 -2.87 9.93
CA TRP A 35 -4.64 -1.85 10.89
C TRP A 35 -3.51 -0.86 11.11
N ARG A 36 -3.80 0.43 10.91
CA ARG A 36 -2.86 1.51 11.19
C ARG A 36 -3.08 2.08 12.59
N LYS A 37 -2.00 2.57 13.19
CA LYS A 37 -1.99 3.27 14.48
C LYS A 37 -2.78 4.57 14.42
N ASP A 38 -2.71 5.27 13.29
CA ASP A 38 -3.47 6.49 13.00
C ASP A 38 -4.21 6.35 11.65
N GLY A 39 -5.47 6.77 11.60
CA GLY A 39 -6.24 6.75 10.36
C GLY A 39 -5.70 7.70 9.29
N HIS A 40 -5.10 8.82 9.70
CA HIS A 40 -4.65 9.91 8.82
C HIS A 40 -3.14 9.93 8.57
N ALA A 41 -2.35 9.17 9.32
CA ALA A 41 -0.92 9.07 9.13
C ALA A 41 -0.50 7.62 8.88
N LEU A 42 0.49 7.43 8.01
CA LEU A 42 1.21 6.17 7.91
C LEU A 42 2.54 6.32 8.64
N VAL A 43 2.71 5.59 9.74
CA VAL A 43 3.90 5.66 10.61
C VAL A 43 4.78 4.41 10.45
N PRO A 44 6.06 4.44 10.86
CA PRO A 44 6.95 3.29 10.82
C PRO A 44 6.37 1.99 11.39
N GLU A 45 5.63 2.08 12.50
CA GLU A 45 5.05 0.93 13.18
C GLU A 45 4.00 0.21 12.34
N ASP A 46 3.31 0.92 11.46
CA ASP A 46 2.30 0.32 10.57
C ASP A 46 2.92 -0.60 9.51
N LEU A 47 4.22 -0.43 9.22
CA LEU A 47 4.97 -1.26 8.27
C LEU A 47 5.92 -2.25 8.96
N ALA A 48 6.02 -2.24 10.29
CA ALA A 48 7.04 -3.00 11.01
C ALA A 48 6.98 -4.51 10.71
N GLU A 49 5.78 -5.08 10.54
CA GLU A 49 5.60 -6.51 10.26
C GLU A 49 5.96 -6.91 8.82
N VAL A 50 5.98 -5.97 7.88
CA VAL A 50 6.26 -6.24 6.45
C VAL A 50 7.61 -5.68 5.99
N LEU A 51 8.31 -4.94 6.85
CA LEU A 51 9.44 -4.10 6.46
C LEU A 51 10.58 -4.91 5.81
N GLU A 52 10.81 -6.13 6.28
CA GLU A 52 11.83 -7.06 5.76
C GLU A 52 11.37 -7.81 4.49
N GLU A 53 10.07 -7.78 4.18
CA GLU A 53 9.47 -8.39 2.98
C GLU A 53 9.27 -7.37 1.84
N LEU A 54 9.51 -6.08 2.10
CA LEU A 54 9.34 -5.04 1.10
C LEU A 54 10.34 -5.22 -0.05
N PRO A 55 9.88 -5.16 -1.31
CA PRO A 55 10.77 -5.11 -2.45
C PRO A 55 11.33 -3.69 -2.61
N GLU A 56 12.05 -3.46 -3.71
CA GLU A 56 12.65 -2.17 -4.04
C GLU A 56 11.66 -1.01 -4.24
N ARG A 57 10.36 -1.29 -4.43
CA ARG A 57 9.35 -0.25 -4.62
C ARG A 57 8.10 -0.48 -3.77
N LEU A 58 7.59 0.60 -3.19
CA LEU A 58 6.32 0.63 -2.47
C LEU A 58 5.41 1.74 -3.02
N VAL A 59 4.21 1.36 -3.48
CA VAL A 59 3.15 2.30 -3.83
C VAL A 59 2.22 2.49 -2.63
N ILE A 60 2.00 3.72 -2.19
CA ILE A 60 1.14 4.05 -1.06
C ILE A 60 -0.14 4.70 -1.57
N GLY A 61 -1.28 4.01 -1.34
CA GLY A 61 -2.63 4.51 -1.57
C GLY A 61 -3.13 5.30 -0.37
N THR A 62 -3.35 6.61 -0.55
CA THR A 62 -3.68 7.57 0.52
C THR A 62 -5.19 7.72 0.83
N GLY A 63 -6.01 6.82 0.30
CA GLY A 63 -7.47 6.90 0.34
C GLY A 63 -8.06 7.56 -0.92
N ALA A 64 -9.38 7.52 -1.03
CA ALA A 64 -10.17 8.15 -2.09
C ALA A 64 -10.00 9.69 -2.08
N ALA A 65 -10.07 10.31 -0.89
CA ALA A 65 -9.85 11.75 -0.73
C ALA A 65 -8.36 12.11 -0.59
N GLY A 66 -7.47 11.11 -0.58
CA GLY A 66 -6.04 11.31 -0.41
C GLY A 66 -5.71 12.17 0.81
N ARG A 67 -6.31 11.92 1.97
CA ARG A 67 -6.05 12.68 3.21
C ARG A 67 -5.02 12.00 4.10
N MET A 68 -4.89 10.68 3.99
CA MET A 68 -3.82 9.97 4.67
C MET A 68 -2.46 10.46 4.13
N ARG A 69 -1.51 10.74 5.02
CA ARG A 69 -0.17 11.21 4.67
C ARG A 69 0.89 10.30 5.29
N PRO A 70 1.87 9.81 4.52
CA PRO A 70 3.03 9.18 5.11
C PRO A 70 3.79 10.15 6.00
N ASP A 71 4.11 9.73 7.21
CA ASP A 71 4.96 10.49 8.11
C ASP A 71 6.37 10.63 7.50
N PRO A 72 7.05 11.79 7.60
CA PRO A 72 8.42 11.95 7.12
C PRO A 72 9.38 10.86 7.64
N ALA A 73 9.18 10.35 8.85
CA ALA A 73 9.95 9.27 9.43
C ALA A 73 9.76 7.95 8.66
N VAL A 74 8.55 7.63 8.19
CA VAL A 74 8.33 6.41 7.39
C VAL A 74 9.01 6.53 6.02
N LEU A 75 8.93 7.70 5.39
CA LEU A 75 9.58 7.93 4.10
C LEU A 75 11.11 7.84 4.21
N ARG A 76 11.68 8.40 5.29
CA ARG A 76 13.11 8.30 5.58
C ARG A 76 13.53 6.85 5.80
N LEU A 77 12.78 6.11 6.62
CA LEU A 77 13.04 4.70 6.92
C LEU A 77 13.08 3.83 5.65
N LEU A 78 12.11 4.03 4.76
CA LEU A 78 12.01 3.32 3.48
C LEU A 78 13.18 3.69 2.56
N ARG A 79 13.52 4.97 2.47
CA ARG A 79 14.65 5.45 1.67
C ARG A 79 15.99 4.89 2.15
N GLU A 80 16.23 4.85 3.46
CA GLU A 80 17.45 4.29 4.05
C GLU A 80 17.60 2.79 3.74
N ARG A 81 16.49 2.09 3.51
CA ARG A 81 16.46 0.69 3.03
C ARG A 81 16.58 0.55 1.51
N GLY A 82 16.64 1.64 0.76
CA GLY A 82 16.66 1.61 -0.70
C GLY A 82 15.30 1.33 -1.34
N VAL A 83 14.20 1.49 -0.59
CA VAL A 83 12.84 1.37 -1.13
C VAL A 83 12.42 2.70 -1.76
N GLU A 84 12.11 2.66 -3.06
CA GLU A 84 11.49 3.76 -3.79
C GLU A 84 10.00 3.85 -3.42
N VAL A 85 9.52 5.06 -3.13
CA VAL A 85 8.15 5.27 -2.65
C VAL A 85 7.38 6.17 -3.60
N GLU A 86 6.23 5.67 -4.07
CA GLU A 86 5.24 6.46 -4.83
C GLU A 86 4.00 6.68 -3.97
N VAL A 87 3.61 7.93 -3.72
CA VAL A 87 2.46 8.28 -2.88
C VAL A 87 1.34 8.84 -3.74
N LEU A 88 0.20 8.16 -3.79
CA LEU A 88 -0.89 8.45 -4.72
C LEU A 88 -2.26 8.32 -4.05
N PRO A 89 -3.32 8.97 -4.56
CA PRO A 89 -4.70 8.58 -4.24
C PRO A 89 -4.93 7.10 -4.57
N THR A 90 -5.71 6.37 -3.78
CA THR A 90 -5.77 4.90 -3.87
C THR A 90 -6.19 4.38 -5.25
N GLU A 91 -7.09 5.07 -5.95
CA GLU A 91 -7.45 4.70 -7.32
C GLU A 91 -6.25 4.77 -8.27
N GLN A 92 -5.42 5.82 -8.15
CA GLN A 92 -4.22 5.98 -8.94
C GLN A 92 -3.14 4.98 -8.51
N ALA A 93 -3.00 4.72 -7.20
CA ALA A 93 -2.09 3.71 -6.67
C ALA A 93 -2.38 2.30 -7.25
N VAL A 94 -3.66 1.93 -7.31
CA VAL A 94 -4.12 0.65 -7.87
C VAL A 94 -3.79 0.54 -9.35
N ARG A 95 -4.07 1.59 -10.14
CA ARG A 95 -3.70 1.63 -11.56
C ARG A 95 -2.19 1.56 -11.74
N ARG A 96 -1.45 2.37 -10.97
CA ARG A 96 0.01 2.45 -11.00
C ARG A 96 0.66 1.10 -10.71
N TYR A 97 0.20 0.40 -9.68
CA TYR A 97 0.68 -0.95 -9.36
C TYR A 97 0.46 -1.92 -10.53
N GLY A 98 -0.67 -1.82 -11.24
CA GLY A 98 -0.95 -2.66 -12.42
C GLY A 98 -0.06 -2.41 -13.64
N GLU A 99 0.61 -1.26 -13.70
CA GLU A 99 1.60 -0.91 -14.73
C GLU A 99 3.03 -1.37 -14.36
N LEU A 100 3.22 -1.80 -13.12
CA LEU A 100 4.51 -2.15 -12.55
C LEU A 100 4.72 -3.65 -12.47
N ASP A 101 5.97 -4.06 -12.29
CA ASP A 101 6.31 -5.45 -12.04
C ASP A 101 5.91 -5.83 -10.60
N PRO A 102 4.92 -6.70 -10.39
CA PRO A 102 4.47 -7.11 -9.06
C PRO A 102 5.51 -7.98 -8.32
N ALA A 103 6.60 -8.41 -8.99
CA ALA A 103 7.74 -9.05 -8.33
C ALA A 103 8.61 -8.08 -7.54
N ARG A 104 8.62 -6.81 -7.98
CA ARG A 104 9.52 -5.76 -7.48
C ARG A 104 8.76 -4.62 -6.82
N THR A 105 7.44 -4.74 -6.73
CA THR A 105 6.55 -3.69 -6.24
C THR A 105 5.61 -4.24 -5.18
N ALA A 106 5.53 -3.55 -4.04
CA ALA A 106 4.48 -3.72 -3.05
C ALA A 106 3.49 -2.55 -3.12
N ALA A 107 2.30 -2.73 -2.55
CA ALA A 107 1.31 -1.67 -2.39
C ALA A 107 0.72 -1.65 -0.97
N ALA A 108 0.68 -0.50 -0.32
CA ALA A 108 -0.04 -0.30 0.94
C ALA A 108 -1.26 0.59 0.68
N LEU A 109 -2.47 0.07 0.84
CA LEU A 109 -3.68 0.70 0.32
C LEU A 109 -4.67 1.05 1.44
N HIS A 110 -4.88 2.35 1.64
CA HIS A 110 -6.04 2.84 2.38
C HIS A 110 -7.26 2.89 1.46
N LEU A 111 -8.33 2.17 1.80
CA LEU A 111 -9.48 2.02 0.90
C LEU A 111 -10.56 3.11 1.09
N THR A 112 -10.49 3.91 2.15
CA THR A 112 -11.50 4.95 2.46
C THR A 112 -10.90 6.36 2.42
N CYS A 113 -11.06 7.20 3.45
CA CYS A 113 -10.70 8.62 3.40
C CYS A 113 -10.06 9.15 4.68
#